data_AF-A0A258VZX5-F1
#
_entry.id   AF-A0A258VZX5-F1
#
_cell.length_a   1.000
_cell.length_b   1.000
_cell.length_c   1.000
_cell.angle_alpha   90.00
_cell.angle_beta   90.00
_cell.angle_gamma   90.00
#
_symmetry.space_group_name_H-M   'P 1'
#
loop_
_entity.id
_entity.type
_entity.pdbx_description
1 polymer ?
#
loop_
_entity_poly.entity_id
_entity_poly.type
_entity_poly.pdbx_seq_one_letter_code
_entity_poly.pdbx_strand_id
1 'polypeptide(L)'
;MTKILFLLATVTFLSACGSNSIIQSITVSSVVDTEQNQWVHMDSKIKMGSLQFPAITIPILNPKNATELLGKVSLAPGADGLNLLSVQANLNQLYNNALTQDRLLPNGDQIPIAGMDGVVSVKISDRSKVYVGASSTQFLVGLALVIPAFDSIGKYLPGAALFLPLPQGSKVDGAAGVFTGSSGQNGIGIFILTPNTIQLNKSNGLAVMKMASSRSVAVESKATAVISDENSSKNSNLKRSLYFMSLKSQVLSIK
;
A
#
# COMPACT_ATOMS: atom_id res chain seq x y z
N MET A 1 7.68 -58.96 -36.04
CA MET A 1 7.71 -58.66 -34.58
C MET A 1 8.01 -57.18 -34.43
N THR A 2 6.97 -56.38 -34.22
CA THR A 2 7.03 -54.91 -34.28
C THR A 2 7.24 -54.36 -32.88
N LYS A 3 8.41 -53.77 -32.60
CA LYS A 3 8.69 -53.12 -31.32
C LYS A 3 8.21 -51.67 -31.39
N ILE A 4 7.05 -51.39 -30.80
CA ILE A 4 6.53 -50.03 -30.60
C ILE A 4 7.27 -49.43 -29.40
N LEU A 5 8.12 -48.44 -29.67
CA LEU A 5 8.86 -47.68 -28.66
C LEU A 5 7.99 -46.47 -28.26
N PHE A 6 7.35 -46.56 -27.09
CA PHE A 6 6.61 -45.46 -26.48
C PHE A 6 7.60 -44.43 -25.92
N LEU A 7 7.79 -43.31 -26.62
CA LEU A 7 8.57 -42.17 -26.13
C LEU A 7 7.66 -41.31 -25.24
N LEU A 8 7.74 -41.53 -23.93
CA LEU A 8 6.99 -40.79 -22.93
C LEU A 8 7.61 -39.39 -22.76
N ALA A 9 7.00 -38.38 -23.39
CA ALA A 9 7.38 -36.98 -23.26
C ALA A 9 6.94 -36.44 -21.89
N THR A 10 7.83 -36.48 -20.90
CA THR A 10 7.67 -35.82 -19.60
C THR A 10 7.77 -34.31 -19.79
N VAL A 11 6.64 -33.67 -20.07
CA VAL A 11 6.50 -32.21 -19.96
C VAL A 11 6.63 -31.86 -18.47
N THR A 12 7.85 -31.50 -18.06
CA THR A 12 8.07 -30.86 -16.77
C THR A 12 7.49 -29.46 -16.85
N PHE A 13 6.32 -29.29 -16.23
CA PHE A 13 5.80 -27.98 -15.90
C PHE A 13 6.82 -27.32 -14.97
N LEU A 14 7.68 -26.46 -15.51
CA LEU A 14 8.39 -25.45 -14.76
C LEU A 14 7.34 -24.46 -14.26
N SER A 15 6.62 -24.83 -13.20
CA SER A 15 5.91 -23.87 -12.37
C SER A 15 6.96 -23.04 -11.65
N ALA A 16 7.48 -22.03 -12.36
CA ALA A 16 8.12 -20.89 -11.75
C ALA A 16 7.06 -20.08 -10.97
N CYS A 17 6.48 -20.71 -9.95
CA CYS A 17 5.67 -20.07 -8.94
C CYS A 17 6.65 -19.37 -7.99
N GLY A 18 7.17 -18.24 -8.44
CA GLY A 18 8.10 -17.41 -7.68
C GLY A 18 7.40 -16.82 -6.47
N SER A 19 7.45 -17.53 -5.34
CA SER A 19 6.93 -17.13 -4.03
C SER A 19 7.76 -16.03 -3.36
N ASN A 20 8.37 -15.14 -4.15
CA ASN A 20 9.17 -14.01 -3.67
C ASN A 20 8.27 -12.79 -3.41
N SER A 21 7.23 -12.97 -2.59
CA SER A 21 6.42 -11.84 -2.13
C SER A 21 7.24 -10.99 -1.16
N ILE A 22 7.33 -9.68 -1.43
CA ILE A 22 7.97 -8.70 -0.54
C ILE A 22 7.30 -8.72 0.85
N ILE A 23 6.00 -8.99 0.90
CA ILE A 23 5.25 -9.16 2.15
C ILE A 23 5.04 -10.65 2.39
N GLN A 24 5.64 -11.18 3.45
CA GLN A 24 5.54 -12.59 3.81
C GLN A 24 4.26 -12.90 4.57
N SER A 25 3.88 -12.04 5.51
CA SER A 25 2.66 -12.23 6.29
C SER A 25 2.14 -10.89 6.79
N ILE A 26 0.82 -10.78 6.90
CA ILE A 26 0.13 -9.72 7.62
C ILE A 26 -0.82 -10.41 8.59
N THR A 27 -0.85 -9.94 9.83
CA THR A 27 -1.84 -10.31 10.85
C THR A 27 -2.52 -9.04 11.30
N VAL A 28 -3.85 -9.06 11.32
CA VAL A 28 -4.66 -7.95 11.86
C VAL A 28 -5.52 -8.52 12.98
N SER A 29 -5.49 -7.88 14.14
CA SER A 29 -6.37 -8.16 15.26
C SER A 29 -7.00 -6.88 15.77
N SER A 30 -8.12 -7.04 16.48
CA SER A 30 -8.89 -5.94 17.02
C SER A 30 -9.24 -6.28 18.46
N VAL A 31 -8.96 -5.38 19.40
CA VAL A 31 -9.23 -5.54 20.83
C VAL A 31 -10.02 -4.34 21.32
N VAL A 32 -11.04 -4.58 22.15
CA VAL A 32 -11.73 -3.50 22.87
C VAL A 32 -11.09 -3.40 24.25
N ASP A 33 -10.64 -2.22 24.64
CA ASP A 33 -10.03 -1.99 25.95
C ASP A 33 -11.08 -1.79 27.05
N THR A 34 -10.62 -1.59 28.29
CA THR A 34 -11.48 -1.35 29.45
C THR A 34 -12.28 -0.04 29.36
N GLU A 35 -11.83 0.92 28.54
CA GLU A 35 -12.46 2.21 28.29
C GLU A 35 -13.42 2.16 27.08
N GLN A 36 -13.69 0.97 26.53
CA GLN A 36 -14.52 0.75 25.34
C GLN A 36 -13.93 1.35 24.06
N ASN A 37 -12.63 1.63 24.03
CA ASN A 37 -11.94 2.00 22.80
C ASN A 37 -11.59 0.75 22.01
N GLN A 38 -11.86 0.78 20.71
CA GLN A 38 -11.44 -0.23 19.76
C GLN A 38 -10.01 0.07 19.30
N TRP A 39 -9.10 -0.81 19.68
CA TRP A 39 -7.74 -0.86 19.18
C TRP A 39 -7.64 -1.84 18.03
N VAL A 40 -6.99 -1.42 16.95
CA VAL A 40 -6.54 -2.29 15.86
C VAL A 40 -5.05 -2.46 15.95
N HIS A 41 -4.61 -3.71 15.90
CA HIS A 41 -3.22 -4.11 15.84
C HIS A 41 -2.97 -4.78 14.50
N MET A 42 -1.94 -4.33 13.80
CA MET A 42 -1.50 -4.91 12.54
C MET A 42 -0.02 -5.20 12.65
N ASP A 43 0.36 -6.45 12.40
CA ASP A 43 1.76 -6.86 12.32
C ASP A 43 2.05 -7.42 10.92
N SER A 44 3.10 -6.92 10.28
CA SER A 44 3.55 -7.34 8.96
C SER A 44 5.01 -7.77 9.00
N LYS A 45 5.30 -8.87 8.31
CA LYS A 45 6.67 -9.34 8.04
C LYS A 45 7.00 -9.05 6.59
N ILE A 46 8.00 -8.22 6.36
CA ILE A 46 8.41 -7.74 5.05
C ILE A 46 9.81 -8.29 4.76
N LYS A 47 9.98 -9.03 3.67
CA LYS A 47 11.27 -9.55 3.20
C LYS A 47 11.70 -8.80 1.95
N MET A 48 12.73 -7.96 2.09
CA MET A 48 13.27 -7.13 1.00
C MET A 48 14.69 -7.55 0.62
N GLY A 49 14.96 -8.86 0.62
CA GLY A 49 16.30 -9.39 0.39
C GLY A 49 17.26 -9.04 1.53
N SER A 50 18.32 -8.29 1.22
CA SER A 50 19.32 -7.84 2.21
C SER A 50 18.98 -6.49 2.86
N LEU A 51 17.87 -5.86 2.47
CA LEU A 51 17.49 -4.55 2.98
C LEU A 51 16.82 -4.67 4.35
N GLN A 52 17.46 -4.08 5.36
CA GLN A 52 16.93 -3.95 6.71
C GLN A 52 16.71 -2.48 7.05
N PHE A 53 15.57 -2.20 7.67
CA PHE A 53 15.24 -0.88 8.19
C PHE A 53 15.73 -0.74 9.63
N PRO A 54 16.14 0.47 10.05
CA PRO A 54 16.45 0.73 11.44
C PRO A 54 15.22 0.55 12.32
N ALA A 55 15.45 0.19 13.58
CA ALA A 55 14.39 0.17 14.57
C ALA A 55 13.90 1.60 14.84
N ILE A 56 12.63 1.85 14.56
CA ILE A 56 11.97 3.13 14.80
C ILE A 56 10.57 2.89 15.34
N THR A 57 10.17 3.68 16.33
CA THR A 57 8.79 3.72 16.83
C THR A 57 8.33 5.16 16.80
N ILE A 58 7.20 5.38 16.13
CA ILE A 58 6.64 6.70 15.88
C ILE A 58 5.25 6.74 16.50
N PRO A 59 5.00 7.59 17.50
CA PRO A 59 3.67 7.73 18.07
C PRO A 59 2.73 8.39 17.05
N ILE A 60 1.47 7.95 17.05
CA ILE A 60 0.39 8.64 16.35
C ILE A 60 -0.24 9.57 17.39
N LEU A 61 0.07 10.85 17.32
CA LEU A 61 -0.42 11.85 18.28
C LEU A 61 -1.71 12.50 17.80
N ASN A 62 -2.56 12.93 18.74
CA ASN A 62 -3.73 13.71 18.39
C ASN A 62 -3.31 15.11 17.88
N PRO A 63 -3.71 15.51 16.65
CA PRO A 63 -3.34 16.82 16.11
C PRO A 63 -3.94 17.99 16.89
N LYS A 64 -5.03 17.77 17.62
CA LYS A 64 -5.64 18.77 18.51
C LYS A 64 -5.00 18.79 19.90
N ASN A 65 -4.41 17.67 20.33
CA ASN A 65 -3.78 17.52 21.63
C ASN A 65 -2.57 16.58 21.57
N ALA A 66 -1.36 17.12 21.42
CA ALA A 66 -0.15 16.31 21.25
C ALA A 66 0.21 15.43 22.46
N THR A 67 -0.45 15.59 23.63
CA THR A 67 -0.24 14.71 24.79
C THR A 67 -1.08 13.44 24.71
N GLU A 68 -2.07 13.37 23.83
CA GLU A 68 -2.94 12.21 23.65
C GLU A 68 -2.39 11.27 22.57
N LEU A 69 -2.14 10.02 22.97
CA LEU A 69 -1.63 8.98 22.09
C LEU A 69 -2.79 8.25 21.40
N LEU A 70 -2.89 8.40 20.08
CA LEU A 70 -3.88 7.72 19.24
C LEU A 70 -3.40 6.35 18.75
N GLY A 71 -2.12 6.03 18.97
CA GLY A 71 -1.52 4.81 18.47
C GLY A 71 0.00 4.91 18.30
N LYS A 72 0.58 3.94 17.63
CA LYS A 72 1.99 3.93 17.26
C LYS A 72 2.25 3.10 16.01
N VAL A 73 3.28 3.47 15.27
CA VAL A 73 3.87 2.70 14.19
C VAL A 73 5.28 2.31 14.59
N SER A 74 5.59 1.03 14.58
CA SER A 74 6.91 0.51 14.88
C SER A 74 7.43 -0.24 13.67
N LEU A 75 8.67 0.01 13.28
CA LEU A 75 9.39 -0.76 12.28
C LEU A 75 10.68 -1.24 12.93
N ALA A 76 10.98 -2.53 12.83
CA ALA A 76 12.18 -3.11 13.42
C ALA A 76 12.77 -4.20 12.53
N PRO A 77 14.11 -4.39 12.54
CA PRO A 77 14.71 -5.55 11.90
C PRO A 77 14.30 -6.83 12.63
N GLY A 78 14.04 -7.89 11.87
CA GLY A 78 13.77 -9.24 12.36
C GLY A 78 14.84 -10.23 11.91
N ALA A 79 14.69 -11.50 12.31
CA ALA A 79 15.56 -12.59 11.85
C ALA A 79 15.49 -12.76 10.32
N ASP A 80 16.53 -13.34 9.73
CA ASP A 80 16.58 -13.74 8.31
C ASP A 80 16.32 -12.61 7.29
N GLY A 81 16.70 -11.38 7.62
CA GLY A 81 16.50 -10.22 6.73
C GLY A 81 15.05 -9.73 6.69
N LEU A 82 14.22 -10.13 7.65
CA LEU A 82 12.86 -9.62 7.79
C LEU A 82 12.86 -8.21 8.36
N ASN A 83 11.83 -7.45 8.01
CA ASN A 83 11.46 -6.21 8.63
C ASN A 83 10.06 -6.39 9.23
N LEU A 84 9.94 -6.10 10.52
CA LEU A 84 8.72 -6.22 11.30
C LEU A 84 8.09 -4.84 11.38
N LEU A 85 6.94 -4.67 10.71
CA LEU A 85 6.13 -3.47 10.81
C LEU A 85 4.94 -3.76 11.74
N SER A 86 4.77 -2.98 12.80
CA SER A 86 3.63 -3.04 13.71
C SER A 86 2.90 -1.70 13.71
N VAL A 87 1.58 -1.73 13.56
CA VAL A 87 0.72 -0.55 13.66
C VAL A 87 -0.31 -0.83 14.73
N GLN A 88 -0.43 0.10 15.68
CA GLN A 88 -1.44 0.07 16.73
C GLN A 88 -2.21 1.37 16.65
N ALA A 89 -3.53 1.30 16.57
CA ALA A 89 -4.37 2.47 16.33
C ALA A 89 -5.67 2.38 17.12
N ASN A 90 -5.99 3.44 17.85
CA ASN A 90 -7.27 3.61 18.53
C ASN A 90 -8.28 4.20 17.53
N LEU A 91 -9.14 3.35 16.98
CA LEU A 91 -10.08 3.74 15.93
C LEU A 91 -11.10 4.77 16.44
N ASN A 92 -11.55 4.64 17.69
CA ASN A 92 -12.50 5.57 18.29
C ASN A 92 -11.91 6.98 18.40
N GLN A 93 -10.67 7.08 18.88
CA GLN A 93 -10.02 8.37 19.06
C GLN A 93 -9.57 8.98 17.74
N LEU A 94 -9.08 8.18 16.79
CA LEU A 94 -8.78 8.65 15.43
C LEU A 94 -10.03 9.20 14.75
N TYR A 95 -11.19 8.58 14.99
CA TYR A 95 -12.46 9.06 14.49
C TYR A 95 -12.90 10.39 15.15
N ASN A 96 -12.93 10.44 16.48
CA ASN A 96 -13.43 11.59 17.23
C ASN A 96 -12.59 12.85 17.01
N ASN A 97 -11.31 12.69 16.70
CA ASN A 97 -10.38 13.81 16.57
C ASN A 97 -10.41 14.51 15.20
N ALA A 98 -11.39 14.21 14.33
CA ALA A 98 -11.69 14.89 13.08
C ALA A 98 -10.42 15.21 12.28
N LEU A 99 -9.79 14.14 11.82
CA LEU A 99 -8.63 14.18 10.96
C LEU A 99 -9.04 14.71 9.57
N THR A 100 -8.17 15.52 8.94
CA THR A 100 -8.44 16.10 7.61
C THR A 100 -8.63 14.98 6.59
N GLN A 101 -9.68 15.08 5.76
CA GLN A 101 -9.85 14.18 4.62
C GLN A 101 -8.62 14.30 3.72
N ASP A 102 -7.86 13.22 3.63
CA ASP A 102 -6.59 13.19 2.91
C ASP A 102 -6.38 11.80 2.32
N ARG A 103 -6.43 11.76 1.00
CA ARG A 103 -6.23 10.55 0.18
C ARG A 103 -4.91 10.59 -0.57
N LEU A 104 -4.03 11.52 -0.24
CA LEU A 104 -2.80 11.75 -0.99
C LEU A 104 -1.59 11.22 -0.24
N LEU A 105 -0.82 10.40 -0.96
CA LEU A 105 0.54 10.02 -0.64
C LEU A 105 1.44 11.25 -0.42
N PRO A 106 2.59 11.09 0.25
CA PRO A 106 3.52 12.21 0.47
C PRO A 106 4.06 12.88 -0.81
N ASN A 107 4.03 12.17 -1.94
CA ASN A 107 4.38 12.68 -3.26
C ASN A 107 3.21 13.40 -3.98
N GLY A 108 2.01 13.37 -3.41
CA GLY A 108 0.81 14.00 -3.98
C GLY A 108 -0.09 13.06 -4.78
N ASP A 109 0.34 11.82 -5.04
CA ASP A 109 -0.49 10.83 -5.73
C ASP A 109 -1.61 10.28 -4.84
N GLN A 110 -2.66 9.72 -5.43
CA GLN A 110 -3.69 9.04 -4.65
C GLN A 110 -3.15 7.74 -4.04
N ILE A 111 -3.62 7.42 -2.82
CA ILE A 111 -3.39 6.10 -2.22
C ILE A 111 -4.00 5.00 -3.12
N PRO A 112 -3.43 3.78 -3.16
CA PRO A 112 -3.84 2.70 -4.06
C PRO A 112 -5.12 1.98 -3.61
N ILE A 113 -6.04 2.70 -2.95
CA ILE A 113 -7.27 2.14 -2.38
C ILE A 113 -8.47 3.02 -2.74
N ALA A 114 -9.40 2.43 -3.49
CA ALA A 114 -10.68 3.02 -3.85
C ALA A 114 -11.81 2.57 -2.90
N GLY A 115 -13.04 3.08 -3.10
CA GLY A 115 -14.23 2.57 -2.41
C GLY A 115 -14.41 2.97 -0.94
N MET A 116 -13.55 3.86 -0.42
CA MET A 116 -13.69 4.41 0.94
C MET A 116 -14.63 5.62 0.95
N ASP A 117 -15.57 5.66 1.90
CA ASP A 117 -16.50 6.79 2.10
C ASP A 117 -15.78 8.02 2.65
N GLY A 118 -14.69 7.79 3.40
CA GLY A 118 -13.76 8.81 3.89
C GLY A 118 -12.41 8.18 4.24
N VAL A 119 -11.35 8.93 4.00
CA VAL A 119 -9.99 8.58 4.43
C VAL A 119 -9.35 9.80 5.02
N VAL A 120 -8.74 9.60 6.16
CA VAL A 120 -8.04 10.63 6.89
C VAL A 120 -6.59 10.23 7.07
N SER A 121 -5.70 11.22 7.12
CA SER A 121 -4.28 10.98 7.36
C SER A 121 -3.81 11.65 8.66
N VAL A 122 -2.85 11.00 9.33
CA VAL A 122 -2.09 11.54 10.45
C VAL A 122 -0.63 11.59 10.03
N LYS A 123 -0.03 12.78 10.09
CA LYS A 123 1.41 12.92 9.91
C LYS A 123 2.12 12.28 11.10
N ILE A 124 3.04 11.37 10.82
CA ILE A 124 3.87 10.72 11.83
C ILE A 124 5.32 11.24 11.78
N SER A 125 5.71 11.89 10.70
CA SER A 125 6.90 12.72 10.60
C SER A 125 6.61 13.91 9.69
N ASP A 126 7.63 14.71 9.35
CA ASP A 126 7.49 15.83 8.41
C ASP A 126 6.78 15.43 7.11
N ARG A 127 7.01 14.19 6.63
CA ARG A 127 6.51 13.72 5.33
C ARG A 127 5.88 12.33 5.35
N SER A 128 6.09 11.51 6.38
CA SER A 128 5.44 10.20 6.50
C SER A 128 4.02 10.34 7.08
N LYS A 129 3.10 9.48 6.63
CA LYS A 129 1.69 9.53 6.99
C LYS A 129 1.14 8.14 7.33
N VAL A 130 0.26 8.08 8.31
CA VAL A 130 -0.67 6.97 8.55
C VAL A 130 -2.02 7.36 7.97
N TYR A 131 -2.72 6.42 7.37
CA TYR A 131 -4.06 6.61 6.82
C TYR A 131 -5.03 5.71 7.55
N VAL A 132 -6.19 6.25 7.89
CA VAL A 132 -7.32 5.46 8.35
C VAL A 132 -8.53 5.86 7.54
N GLY A 133 -9.29 4.88 7.08
CA GLY A 133 -10.53 5.15 6.37
C GLY A 133 -11.58 4.11 6.72
N ALA A 134 -12.83 4.42 6.40
CA ALA A 134 -13.91 3.45 6.47
C ALA A 134 -14.88 3.60 5.31
N SER A 135 -15.56 2.50 5.01
CA SER A 135 -16.75 2.43 4.16
C SER A 135 -17.84 1.69 4.93
N SER A 136 -19.00 1.50 4.29
CA SER A 136 -20.06 0.65 4.82
C SER A 136 -19.65 -0.80 5.08
N THR A 137 -18.59 -1.30 4.41
CA THR A 137 -18.21 -2.72 4.42
C THR A 137 -16.76 -2.98 4.81
N GLN A 138 -15.89 -1.96 4.81
CA GLN A 138 -14.45 -2.14 5.03
C GLN A 138 -13.85 -1.01 5.86
N PHE A 139 -12.76 -1.31 6.56
CA PHE A 139 -11.82 -0.35 7.13
C PHE A 139 -10.52 -0.35 6.35
N LEU A 140 -9.93 0.82 6.18
CA LEU A 140 -8.60 1.01 5.65
C LEU A 140 -7.66 1.38 6.79
N VAL A 141 -6.52 0.67 6.87
CA VAL A 141 -5.35 1.14 7.60
C VAL A 141 -4.18 1.17 6.61
N GLY A 142 -3.59 2.34 6.45
CA GLY A 142 -2.49 2.57 5.53
C GLY A 142 -1.31 3.25 6.20
N LEU A 143 -0.13 3.07 5.64
CA LEU A 143 1.10 3.71 6.04
C LEU A 143 1.87 4.10 4.79
N ALA A 144 2.35 5.34 4.74
CA ALA A 144 3.33 5.80 3.77
C ALA A 144 4.56 6.31 4.52
N LEU A 145 5.66 5.55 4.43
CA LEU A 145 6.94 5.92 5.01
C LEU A 145 7.82 6.54 3.95
N VAL A 146 8.17 7.81 4.14
CA VAL A 146 9.23 8.47 3.37
C VAL A 146 10.57 7.98 3.88
N ILE A 147 11.42 7.52 2.95
CA ILE A 147 12.74 6.97 3.26
C ILE A 147 13.76 7.74 2.43
N PRO A 148 14.62 8.59 3.04
CA PRO A 148 15.59 9.40 2.29
C PRO A 148 16.50 8.59 1.35
N ALA A 149 16.84 7.34 1.71
CA ALA A 149 17.63 6.45 0.86
C ALA A 149 16.95 6.14 -0.50
N PHE A 150 15.63 6.31 -0.60
CA PHE A 150 14.87 6.10 -1.84
C PHE A 150 14.95 7.31 -2.79
N ASP A 151 15.55 8.43 -2.39
CA ASP A 151 15.73 9.59 -3.28
C ASP A 151 16.58 9.26 -4.52
N SER A 152 17.53 8.32 -4.40
CA SER A 152 18.28 7.80 -5.53
C SER A 152 17.40 7.04 -6.53
N ILE A 153 16.38 6.33 -6.05
CA ILE A 153 15.41 5.60 -6.89
C ILE A 153 14.49 6.59 -7.60
N GLY A 154 14.04 7.64 -6.90
CA GLY A 154 13.18 8.68 -7.47
C GLY A 154 13.79 9.41 -8.68
N LYS A 155 15.12 9.44 -8.79
CA LYS A 155 15.82 9.99 -9.98
C LYS A 155 15.60 9.15 -11.25
N TYR A 156 15.44 7.83 -11.11
CA TYR A 156 15.26 6.91 -12.23
C TYR A 156 13.78 6.67 -12.54
N LEU A 157 12.91 6.82 -11.55
CA LEU A 157 11.47 6.66 -11.66
C LEU A 157 10.77 7.89 -11.06
N PRO A 158 10.74 9.04 -11.73
CA PRO A 158 10.14 10.25 -11.16
C PRO A 158 8.60 10.17 -11.16
N GLY A 159 7.97 10.47 -10.03
CA GLY A 159 6.50 10.56 -9.91
C GLY A 159 5.77 9.23 -10.08
N ALA A 160 6.42 8.12 -9.73
CA ALA A 160 5.85 6.78 -9.87
C ALA A 160 5.14 6.37 -8.57
N ALA A 161 3.91 5.85 -8.69
CA ALA A 161 3.20 5.15 -7.62
C ALA A 161 2.97 3.69 -8.04
N LEU A 162 3.93 2.82 -7.71
CA LEU A 162 3.91 1.41 -8.11
C LEU A 162 3.46 0.55 -6.94
N PHE A 163 2.16 0.25 -6.91
CA PHE A 163 1.53 -0.56 -5.88
C PHE A 163 1.01 -1.87 -6.46
N LEU A 164 1.35 -2.97 -5.80
CA LEU A 164 0.91 -4.30 -6.13
C LEU A 164 -0.10 -4.78 -5.08
N PRO A 165 -1.15 -5.50 -5.49
CA PRO A 165 -2.04 -6.16 -4.55
C PRO A 165 -1.28 -7.08 -3.60
N LEU A 166 -1.75 -7.18 -2.36
CA LEU A 166 -1.22 -8.14 -1.40
C LEU A 166 -1.47 -9.58 -1.89
N PRO A 167 -0.56 -10.53 -1.59
CA PRO A 167 -0.73 -11.91 -2.02
C PRO A 167 -1.98 -12.54 -1.41
N GLN A 168 -2.66 -13.42 -2.14
CA GLN A 168 -3.90 -14.08 -1.70
C GLN A 168 -3.77 -14.83 -0.36
N GLY A 169 -2.55 -15.26 0.00
CA GLY A 169 -2.27 -15.90 1.30
C GLY A 169 -2.27 -14.97 2.52
N SER A 170 -2.39 -13.64 2.33
CA SER A 170 -2.31 -12.66 3.42
C SER A 170 -3.58 -12.54 4.27
N LYS A 171 -4.69 -13.18 3.88
CA LYS A 171 -6.01 -13.13 4.55
C LYS A 171 -6.67 -11.75 4.64
N VAL A 172 -6.05 -10.73 4.07
CA VAL A 172 -6.55 -9.35 4.01
C VAL A 172 -6.39 -8.82 2.60
N ASP A 173 -7.31 -7.96 2.17
CA ASP A 173 -7.16 -7.26 0.90
C ASP A 173 -6.27 -6.04 1.10
N GLY A 174 -5.66 -5.54 0.02
CA GLY A 174 -4.85 -4.33 0.11
C GLY A 174 -3.80 -4.25 -0.99
N ALA A 175 -2.92 -3.27 -0.86
CA ALA A 175 -1.81 -3.05 -1.76
C ALA A 175 -0.57 -2.56 -1.02
N ALA A 176 0.60 -2.91 -1.53
CA ALA A 176 1.88 -2.42 -1.05
C ALA A 176 2.81 -2.12 -2.21
N GLY A 177 3.72 -1.18 -2.00
CA GLY A 177 4.55 -0.70 -3.09
C GLY A 177 5.45 0.46 -2.73
N VAL A 178 5.94 1.10 -3.78
CA VAL A 178 6.82 2.26 -3.71
C VAL A 178 6.13 3.46 -4.31
N PHE A 179 6.39 4.63 -3.75
CA PHE A 179 6.01 5.91 -4.32
C PHE A 179 7.24 6.79 -4.44
N THR A 180 7.31 7.60 -5.49
CA THR A 180 8.41 8.51 -5.76
C THR A 180 7.90 9.88 -6.16
N GLY A 181 8.69 10.92 -5.90
CA GLY A 181 8.35 12.30 -6.16
C GLY A 181 9.60 13.19 -6.14
N SER A 182 9.45 14.42 -5.65
CA SER A 182 10.60 15.29 -5.38
C SER A 182 11.49 14.72 -4.27
N SER A 183 12.66 15.31 -4.02
CA SER A 183 13.52 14.91 -2.90
C SER A 183 12.74 14.93 -1.57
N GLY A 184 12.89 13.86 -0.78
CA GLY A 184 12.11 13.64 0.44
C GLY A 184 10.64 13.28 0.20
N GLN A 185 10.22 12.89 -1.00
CA GLN A 185 8.88 12.35 -1.28
C GLN A 185 8.94 10.92 -1.81
N ASN A 186 10.06 10.23 -1.59
CA ASN A 186 10.26 8.86 -2.04
C ASN A 186 10.12 7.91 -0.86
N GLY A 187 9.48 6.76 -1.05
CA GLY A 187 9.20 5.88 0.05
C GLY A 187 8.45 4.61 -0.31
N ILE A 188 7.99 3.95 0.75
CA ILE A 188 7.17 2.73 0.67
C ILE A 188 5.79 3.00 1.24
N GLY A 189 4.78 2.41 0.63
CA GLY A 189 3.42 2.43 1.14
C GLY A 189 2.85 1.03 1.33
N ILE A 190 2.07 0.83 2.39
CA ILE A 190 1.34 -0.40 2.66
C ILE A 190 -0.07 0.00 3.09
N PHE A 191 -1.08 -0.55 2.42
CA PHE A 191 -2.48 -0.22 2.60
C PHE A 191 -3.27 -1.50 2.70
N ILE A 192 -4.00 -1.67 3.79
CA ILE A 192 -4.73 -2.90 4.10
C ILE A 192 -6.19 -2.57 4.32
N LEU A 193 -7.04 -3.38 3.70
CA LEU A 193 -8.47 -3.38 3.85
C LEU A 193 -8.88 -4.54 4.76
N THR A 194 -9.64 -4.23 5.80
CA THR A 194 -10.23 -5.23 6.69
C THR A 194 -11.75 -5.15 6.62
N PRO A 195 -12.47 -6.28 6.67
CA PRO A 195 -13.93 -6.25 6.72
C PRO A 195 -14.45 -5.45 7.92
N ASN A 196 -15.51 -4.67 7.72
CA ASN A 196 -16.23 -3.92 8.76
C ASN A 196 -17.14 -4.83 9.61
N THR A 197 -16.78 -6.11 9.75
CA THR A 197 -17.40 -7.02 10.72
C THR A 197 -16.86 -6.80 12.13
N ILE A 198 -15.80 -5.98 12.27
CA ILE A 198 -15.41 -5.36 13.53
C ILE A 198 -16.55 -4.40 13.90
N GLN A 199 -17.42 -4.83 14.83
CA GLN A 199 -18.47 -3.98 15.37
C GLN A 199 -17.83 -2.84 16.16
N LEU A 200 -17.47 -1.75 15.47
CA LEU A 200 -17.22 -0.48 16.16
C LEU A 200 -18.47 -0.17 16.96
N ASN A 201 -18.31 0.07 18.26
CA ASN A 201 -19.41 0.50 19.12
C ASN A 201 -20.14 1.66 18.43
N LYS A 202 -21.35 1.35 17.94
CA LYS A 202 -22.03 2.04 16.84
C LYS A 202 -22.48 3.46 17.17
N SER A 203 -22.23 3.94 18.38
CA SER A 203 -22.94 5.09 18.90
C SER A 203 -22.62 6.38 18.15
N ASN A 204 -21.42 6.58 17.60
CA ASN A 204 -21.14 7.81 16.85
C ASN A 204 -20.21 7.70 15.65
N GLY A 205 -19.54 6.56 15.39
CA GLY A 205 -18.35 6.36 14.53
C GLY A 205 -18.50 6.36 12.99
N LEU A 206 -19.59 5.84 12.45
CA LEU A 206 -19.72 5.65 10.99
C LEU A 206 -20.56 6.76 10.34
N ALA A 207 -21.46 7.38 11.11
CA ALA A 207 -22.37 8.40 10.61
C ALA A 207 -21.66 9.73 10.30
N VAL A 208 -20.67 10.15 11.09
CA VAL A 208 -19.96 11.42 10.84
C VAL A 208 -18.98 11.29 9.67
N MET A 209 -18.45 10.10 9.33
CA MET A 209 -17.68 9.93 8.08
C MET A 209 -18.57 10.14 6.84
N LYS A 210 -19.78 9.57 6.82
CA LYS A 210 -20.74 9.85 5.74
C LYS A 210 -21.13 11.32 5.69
N MET A 211 -21.32 11.98 6.83
CA MET A 211 -21.66 13.42 6.88
C MET A 211 -20.48 14.35 6.52
N ALA A 212 -19.25 14.01 6.89
CA ALA A 212 -18.04 14.74 6.50
C ALA A 212 -17.73 14.59 5.01
N SER A 213 -17.99 13.41 4.44
CA SER A 213 -17.98 13.16 2.99
C SER A 213 -19.01 14.05 2.27
N SER A 214 -20.21 14.18 2.84
CA SER A 214 -21.29 15.03 2.30
C SER A 214 -20.96 16.53 2.33
N ARG A 215 -20.10 17.00 3.25
CA ARG A 215 -19.71 18.41 3.37
C ARG A 215 -18.53 18.81 2.49
N SER A 216 -17.83 17.85 1.87
CA SER A 216 -16.61 18.10 1.09
C SER A 216 -16.83 18.14 -0.42
N VAL A 217 -18.08 17.95 -0.89
CA VAL A 217 -18.46 18.06 -2.31
C VAL A 217 -18.87 19.50 -2.63
N ALA A 218 -17.91 20.42 -2.55
CA ALA A 218 -18.04 21.78 -3.10
C ALA A 218 -16.67 22.32 -3.49
N VAL A 219 -15.89 21.53 -4.23
CA VAL A 219 -14.82 22.06 -5.07
C VAL A 219 -15.03 21.45 -6.44
N GLU A 220 -15.62 22.26 -7.31
CA GLU A 220 -15.81 21.99 -8.73
C GLU A 220 -14.43 21.91 -9.40
N SER A 221 -13.81 20.72 -9.39
CA SER A 221 -12.69 20.45 -10.28
C SER A 221 -13.25 20.02 -11.62
N LYS A 222 -13.17 20.89 -12.63
CA LYS A 222 -13.38 20.54 -14.04
C LYS A 222 -12.50 19.33 -14.38
N ALA A 223 -13.11 18.16 -14.45
CA ALA A 223 -12.51 16.99 -15.05
C ALA A 223 -12.50 17.21 -16.57
N THR A 224 -11.35 17.56 -17.13
CA THR A 224 -11.13 17.46 -18.57
C THR A 224 -10.91 15.98 -18.88
N ALA A 225 -11.95 15.32 -19.40
CA ALA A 225 -11.81 14.02 -20.02
C ALA A 225 -10.90 14.17 -21.25
N VAL A 226 -9.69 13.59 -21.20
CA VAL A 226 -8.88 13.40 -22.40
C VAL A 226 -9.50 12.24 -23.17
N ILE A 227 -10.39 12.58 -24.10
CA ILE A 227 -10.76 11.68 -25.20
C ILE A 227 -9.53 11.61 -26.09
N SER A 228 -8.89 10.45 -26.14
CA SER A 228 -7.76 10.19 -27.02
C SER A 228 -8.23 10.22 -28.47
N ASP A 229 -8.01 11.35 -29.15
CA ASP A 229 -8.11 11.45 -30.59
C ASP A 229 -7.00 10.59 -31.22
N GLU A 230 -7.44 9.51 -31.84
CA GLU A 230 -6.65 8.50 -32.53
C GLU A 230 -6.19 9.05 -33.90
N ASN A 231 -5.53 10.20 -33.96
CA ASN A 231 -4.96 10.73 -35.20
C ASN A 231 -3.90 11.83 -35.00
N SER A 232 -2.88 11.58 -34.18
CA SER A 232 -1.72 12.47 -34.10
C SER A 232 -0.42 11.74 -34.40
N SER A 233 0.29 12.23 -35.42
CA SER A 233 1.56 11.74 -35.99
C SER A 233 2.77 11.78 -35.04
N LYS A 234 2.58 11.95 -33.73
CA LYS A 234 3.63 12.08 -32.72
C LYS A 234 4.06 10.76 -32.06
N ASN A 235 3.67 9.61 -32.63
CA ASN A 235 3.85 8.30 -31.99
C ASN A 235 4.82 7.34 -32.74
N SER A 236 5.77 7.88 -33.51
CA SER A 236 6.78 7.06 -34.22
C SER A 236 8.00 6.71 -33.35
N ASN A 237 8.31 7.52 -32.33
CA ASN A 237 9.50 7.31 -31.47
C ASN A 237 9.28 6.25 -30.37
N LEU A 238 8.04 6.09 -29.88
CA LEU A 238 7.69 5.06 -28.90
C LEU A 238 7.67 3.65 -29.52
N LYS A 239 7.18 3.51 -30.77
CA LYS A 239 7.26 2.24 -31.50
C LYS A 239 8.70 1.83 -31.81
N ARG A 240 9.60 2.80 -32.03
CA ARG A 240 11.04 2.54 -32.27
C ARG A 240 11.75 2.08 -30.99
N SER A 241 11.42 2.65 -29.83
CA SER A 241 11.97 2.23 -28.53
C SER A 241 11.58 0.80 -28.15
N LEU A 242 10.36 0.38 -28.48
CA LEU A 242 9.89 -0.98 -28.23
C LEU A 242 10.50 -2.00 -29.21
N TYR A 243 10.80 -1.59 -30.44
CA TYR A 243 11.48 -2.43 -31.43
C TYR A 243 12.95 -2.71 -31.07
N PHE A 244 13.64 -1.77 -30.42
CA PHE A 244 15.01 -1.99 -29.92
C PHE A 244 15.09 -2.79 -28.61
N MET A 245 13.98 -3.02 -27.92
CA MET A 245 13.93 -3.86 -26.71
C MET A 245 13.61 -5.33 -26.99
N SER A 246 13.29 -5.68 -28.24
CA SER A 246 13.02 -7.05 -28.68
C SER A 246 14.02 -7.49 -29.74
N LEU A 247 15.23 -7.88 -29.33
CA LEU A 247 16.08 -8.90 -30.00
C LEU A 247 17.44 -9.02 -29.28
N LYS A 248 17.59 -10.08 -28.48
CA LYS A 248 18.74 -10.98 -28.55
C LYS A 248 18.37 -12.32 -27.93
N SER A 249 17.85 -13.19 -28.79
CA SER A 249 18.02 -14.64 -28.62
C SER A 249 19.50 -14.96 -28.76
N GLN A 250 20.02 -15.81 -27.88
CA GLN A 250 21.14 -16.67 -28.22
C GLN A 250 20.77 -18.09 -27.81
N VAL A 251 20.79 -18.93 -28.84
CA VAL A 251 20.79 -20.38 -28.82
C VAL A 251 22.04 -20.87 -28.10
N LEU A 252 21.91 -21.87 -27.23
CA LEU A 252 22.95 -22.88 -27.06
C LEU A 252 22.28 -24.26 -26.99
N SER A 253 22.46 -25.01 -28.07
CA SER A 253 22.33 -26.47 -28.08
C SER A 253 23.65 -27.06 -27.61
N ILE A 254 23.64 -28.19 -26.90
CA ILE A 254 24.44 -29.40 -27.20
C ILE A 254 24.06 -30.53 -26.22
N LYS A 255 23.68 -31.65 -26.85
CA LYS A 255 23.60 -33.07 -26.45
C LYS A 255 22.90 -33.47 -25.15
#